data_AF-A0A1I6XTK0-F1
#
_entry.id   AF-A0A1I6XTK0-F1
#
_cell.length_a   1.000
_cell.length_b   1.000
_cell.length_c   1.000
_cell.angle_alpha   90.00
_cell.angle_beta   90.00
_cell.angle_gamma   90.00
#
_symmetry.space_group_name_H-M   'P 1'
#
loop_
_entity.id
_entity.type
_entity.pdbx_description
1 polymer ?
#
loop_
_entity_poly.entity_id
_entity_poly.type
_entity_poly.pdbx_seq_one_letter_code
_entity_poly.pdbx_strand_id
1 'polypeptide(L)'
;MQLEEKKFLLDISISIESIETYLGEKRDFKEYQNKKILRRAVERELEIIGEATNRLLKINPGFPIAEARRIVNLRNWVIHSYDSVDSIIIWGILHKDLPLLKKQVNELLERDK
;
A
#
# COMPACT_ATOMS: atom_id res chain seq x y z
N MET A 1 17.13 -9.60 -9.06
CA MET A 1 15.66 -9.74 -9.06
C MET A 1 15.18 -10.01 -10.47
N GLN A 2 14.12 -10.81 -10.66
CA GLN A 2 13.52 -10.99 -11.98
C GLN A 2 12.77 -9.71 -12.41
N LEU A 3 12.63 -9.49 -13.72
CA LEU A 3 11.97 -8.28 -14.25
C LEU A 3 10.54 -8.12 -13.72
N GLU A 4 9.80 -9.22 -13.59
CA GLU A 4 8.42 -9.22 -13.09
C GLU A 4 8.33 -8.87 -11.60
N GLU A 5 9.26 -9.38 -10.79
CA GLU A 5 9.35 -9.03 -9.36
C GLU A 5 9.62 -7.52 -9.18
N LYS A 6 10.56 -6.99 -9.98
CA LYS A 6 10.90 -5.56 -9.98
C LYS A 6 9.70 -4.69 -10.33
N LYS A 7 8.94 -5.11 -11.35
CA LYS A 7 7.72 -4.43 -11.75
C LYS A 7 6.73 -4.32 -10.59
N PHE A 8 6.47 -5.42 -9.86
CA PHE A 8 5.54 -5.37 -8.74
C PHE A 8 6.05 -4.52 -7.58
N LEU A 9 7.35 -4.52 -7.29
CA LEU A 9 7.92 -3.59 -6.31
C LEU A 9 7.78 -2.13 -6.72
N LEU A 10 7.96 -1.81 -8.01
CA LEU A 10 7.75 -0.46 -8.54
C LEU A 10 6.28 -0.04 -8.44
N ASP A 11 5.33 -0.93 -8.78
CA ASP A 11 3.89 -0.68 -8.61
C ASP A 11 3.57 -0.31 -7.15
N ILE A 12 4.13 -1.06 -6.17
CA ILE A 12 3.97 -0.76 -4.74
C ILE A 12 4.59 0.61 -4.39
N SER A 13 5.81 0.89 -4.85
CA SER A 13 6.51 2.16 -4.57
C SER A 13 5.71 3.37 -5.08
N ILE A 14 5.24 3.31 -6.32
CA ILE A 14 4.48 4.39 -6.97
C ILE A 14 3.16 4.64 -6.24
N SER A 15 2.45 3.58 -5.82
CA SER A 15 1.22 3.72 -5.05
C SER A 15 1.47 4.35 -3.68
N ILE A 16 2.55 3.99 -2.99
CA ILE A 16 2.94 4.61 -1.72
C ILE A 16 3.21 6.11 -1.90
N GLU A 17 4.00 6.48 -2.91
CA GLU A 17 4.31 7.89 -3.21
C GLU A 17 3.05 8.69 -3.58
N SER A 18 2.11 8.06 -4.29
CA SER A 18 0.83 8.67 -4.65
C SER A 18 -0.01 8.96 -3.41
N ILE A 19 -0.13 7.99 -2.50
CA ILE A 19 -0.78 8.18 -1.19
C ILE A 19 -0.15 9.34 -0.42
N GLU A 20 1.18 9.38 -0.32
CA GLU A 20 1.87 10.44 0.41
C GLU A 20 1.61 11.82 -0.20
N THR A 21 1.60 11.90 -1.53
CA THR A 21 1.26 13.12 -2.29
C THR A 21 -0.16 13.57 -2.00
N TYR A 22 -1.13 12.66 -1.99
CA TYR A 22 -2.54 12.99 -1.73
C TYR A 22 -2.77 13.50 -0.31
N LEU A 23 -2.04 12.96 0.66
CA LEU A 23 -2.14 13.32 2.08
C LEU A 23 -1.43 14.63 2.42
N GLY A 24 -0.45 15.04 1.62
CA GLY A 24 0.34 16.25 1.83
C GLY A 24 1.14 16.22 3.14
N GLU A 25 1.70 17.38 3.51
CA GLU A 25 2.59 17.50 4.67
C GLU A 25 1.84 17.59 6.01
N LYS A 26 0.68 18.26 6.03
CA LYS A 26 -0.05 18.57 7.27
C LYS A 26 -0.65 17.33 7.95
N ARG A 27 -0.88 16.25 7.20
CA ARG A 27 -1.42 14.95 7.67
C ARG A 27 -2.58 15.12 8.66
N ASP A 28 -3.67 15.75 8.21
CA ASP A 28 -4.84 16.04 9.04
C ASP A 28 -5.92 14.94 8.89
N PHE A 29 -6.18 14.21 9.99
CA PHE A 29 -7.17 13.15 10.00
C PHE A 29 -8.60 13.64 9.70
N LYS A 30 -8.99 14.82 10.21
CA LYS A 30 -10.34 15.35 9.97
C LYS A 30 -10.50 15.74 8.51
N GLU A 31 -9.45 16.27 7.89
CA GLU A 31 -9.45 16.56 6.46
C GLU A 31 -9.61 15.28 5.64
N TYR A 32 -8.80 14.25 5.95
CA TYR A 32 -8.90 12.93 5.33
C TYR A 32 -10.31 12.33 5.47
N GLN A 33 -10.84 12.32 6.70
CA GLN A 33 -12.15 11.77 7.01
C GLN A 33 -13.30 12.53 6.31
N ASN A 34 -13.18 13.83 6.09
CA ASN A 34 -14.27 14.60 5.47
C ASN A 34 -14.16 14.68 3.94
N LYS A 35 -13.02 14.32 3.34
CA LYS A 35 -12.80 14.37 1.89
C LYS A 35 -12.98 12.98 1.24
N LYS A 36 -14.19 12.72 0.73
CA LYS A 36 -14.53 11.45 0.05
C LYS A 36 -13.60 11.11 -1.13
N ILE A 37 -13.22 12.10 -1.94
CA ILE A 37 -12.31 11.89 -3.07
C ILE A 37 -10.94 11.43 -2.59
N LEU A 38 -10.41 12.07 -1.54
CA LEU A 38 -9.13 11.70 -0.94
C LEU A 38 -9.16 10.28 -0.38
N ARG A 39 -10.21 9.91 0.37
CA ARG A 39 -10.36 8.54 0.87
C ARG A 39 -10.36 7.50 -0.25
N ARG A 40 -11.15 7.73 -1.30
CA ARG A 40 -11.22 6.82 -2.45
C ARG A 40 -9.90 6.71 -3.22
N ALA A 41 -9.17 7.81 -3.35
CA ALA A 41 -7.84 7.79 -3.95
C ALA A 41 -6.88 6.93 -3.12
N VAL A 42 -6.87 7.10 -1.79
CA VAL A 42 -6.06 6.29 -0.87
C VAL A 42 -6.46 4.81 -0.91
N GLU A 43 -7.76 4.51 -0.83
CA GLU A 43 -8.28 3.14 -0.89
C GLU A 43 -7.84 2.45 -2.19
N ARG A 44 -7.91 3.16 -3.32
CA ARG A 44 -7.45 2.64 -4.61
C ARG A 44 -5.97 2.28 -4.62
N GLU A 45 -5.12 3.14 -4.08
CA GLU A 45 -3.69 2.85 -4.02
C GLU A 45 -3.37 1.67 -3.08
N LEU A 46 -4.12 1.51 -1.97
CA LEU A 46 -3.99 0.34 -1.09
C LEU A 46 -4.44 -0.97 -1.79
N GLU A 47 -5.45 -0.92 -2.66
CA GLU A 47 -5.82 -2.06 -3.50
C GLU A 47 -4.68 -2.47 -4.44
N ILE A 48 -4.03 -1.49 -5.09
CA ILE A 48 -2.92 -1.73 -6.02
C ILE A 48 -1.75 -2.36 -5.27
N ILE A 49 -1.38 -1.82 -4.10
CA ILE A 49 -0.32 -2.38 -3.24
C ILE A 49 -0.61 -3.84 -2.90
N GLY A 50 -1.84 -4.16 -2.48
CA GLY A 50 -2.23 -5.53 -2.16
C GLY A 50 -2.25 -6.47 -3.36
N GLU A 51 -2.70 -6.00 -4.53
CA GLU A 51 -2.70 -6.79 -5.76
C GLU A 51 -1.28 -7.08 -6.26
N ALA A 52 -0.40 -6.06 -6.27
CA ALA A 52 1.00 -6.21 -6.64
C ALA A 52 1.72 -7.19 -5.70
N THR A 53 1.49 -7.08 -4.39
CA THR A 53 2.03 -8.02 -3.39
C THR A 53 1.52 -9.44 -3.62
N ASN A 54 0.23 -9.62 -3.92
CA ASN A 54 -0.34 -10.94 -4.22
C ASN A 54 0.28 -11.57 -5.47
N ARG A 55 0.48 -10.79 -6.53
CA ARG A 55 1.09 -11.27 -7.78
C ARG A 55 2.56 -11.61 -7.58
N LEU A 56 3.30 -10.80 -6.82
CA LEU A 56 4.68 -11.07 -6.45
C LEU A 56 4.82 -12.41 -5.72
N LEU A 57 3.97 -12.68 -4.72
CA LEU A 57 3.98 -13.95 -4.00
C LEU A 57 3.56 -15.15 -4.85
N LYS A 58 2.74 -14.95 -5.90
CA LYS A 58 2.38 -16.03 -6.83
C LYS A 58 3.55 -16.47 -7.69
N ILE A 59 4.40 -15.53 -8.12
CA ILE A 59 5.57 -15.85 -8.94
C ILE A 59 6.78 -16.25 -8.09
N ASN A 60 6.91 -15.69 -6.88
CA ASN A 60 7.94 -16.02 -5.91
C ASN A 60 7.35 -16.11 -4.50
N PRO A 61 6.85 -17.29 -4.08
CA PRO A 61 6.27 -17.49 -2.75
C PRO A 61 7.22 -17.21 -1.58
N GLY A 62 8.53 -17.25 -1.81
CA GLY A 62 9.57 -16.98 -0.81
C GLY A 62 10.09 -15.54 -0.82
N PHE A 63 9.45 -14.64 -1.57
CA PHE A 63 9.93 -13.27 -1.70
C PHE A 63 9.96 -12.56 -0.32
N PRO A 64 11.07 -11.90 0.06
CA PRO A 64 11.30 -11.42 1.43
C PRO A 64 10.61 -10.08 1.72
N ILE A 65 9.30 -10.02 1.53
CA ILE A 65 8.45 -8.90 1.91
C ILE A 65 7.72 -9.20 3.23
N ALA A 66 7.84 -8.31 4.21
CA ALA A 66 7.33 -8.52 5.56
C ALA A 66 5.83 -8.30 5.57
N GLU A 67 5.12 -9.02 6.44
CA GLU A 67 3.66 -8.90 6.59
C GLU A 67 2.87 -9.06 5.26
N ALA A 68 3.45 -9.73 4.27
CA ALA A 68 2.90 -9.86 2.92
C ALA A 68 1.45 -10.34 2.91
N ARG A 69 1.14 -11.33 3.77
CA ARG A 69 -0.22 -11.86 3.93
C ARG A 69 -1.18 -10.81 4.49
N ARG A 70 -0.76 -9.95 5.42
CA ARG A 70 -1.60 -8.84 5.93
C ARG A 70 -1.85 -7.81 4.84
N ILE A 71 -0.85 -7.51 4.01
CA ILE A 71 -0.99 -6.58 2.87
C ILE A 71 -2.02 -7.11 1.86
N VAL A 72 -1.95 -8.40 1.51
CA VAL A 72 -2.95 -9.02 0.63
C VAL A 72 -4.34 -9.03 1.27
N ASN A 73 -4.44 -9.29 2.57
CA ASN A 73 -5.72 -9.25 3.29
C ASN A 73 -6.31 -7.84 3.37
N LEU A 74 -5.47 -6.81 3.47
CA LEU A 74 -5.90 -5.41 3.45
C LEU A 74 -6.68 -5.08 2.17
N ARG A 75 -6.19 -5.48 1.00
CA ARG A 75 -6.92 -5.34 -0.27
C ARG A 75 -8.31 -5.97 -0.20
N ASN A 76 -8.42 -7.20 0.32
CA ASN A 76 -9.71 -7.88 0.43
C ASN A 76 -10.65 -7.12 1.37
N TRP A 77 -10.14 -6.61 2.48
CA TRP A 77 -10.93 -5.82 3.42
C TRP A 77 -11.42 -4.50 2.80
N VAL A 78 -10.56 -3.76 2.10
CA VAL A 78 -10.90 -2.49 1.43
C VAL A 78 -11.96 -2.69 0.35
N ILE A 79 -11.84 -3.74 -0.48
CA ILE A 79 -12.79 -4.02 -1.57
C ILE A 79 -14.13 -4.52 -1.03
N HIS A 80 -14.15 -5.34 0.02
CA HIS A 80 -15.39 -5.94 0.52
C HIS A 80 -16.14 -5.09 1.55
N SER A 81 -15.42 -4.21 2.26
CA SER A 81 -16.01 -3.38 3.32
C SER A 81 -16.26 -1.96 2.86
N TYR A 82 -16.32 -1.66 1.55
CA TYR A 82 -16.41 -0.30 0.99
C TYR A 82 -17.58 0.56 1.52
N ASP A 83 -18.58 -0.08 2.12
CA ASP A 83 -19.73 0.50 2.81
C ASP A 83 -19.49 0.81 4.31
N SER A 84 -18.42 0.24 4.89
CA SER A 84 -18.08 0.24 6.31
C SER A 84 -16.58 0.43 6.62
N VAL A 85 -15.74 0.76 5.62
CA VAL A 85 -14.30 1.02 5.83
C VAL A 85 -14.15 2.15 6.83
N ASP A 86 -13.70 1.80 8.03
CA ASP A 86 -13.45 2.78 9.08
C ASP A 86 -12.21 3.58 8.69
N SER A 87 -12.42 4.88 8.41
CA SER A 87 -11.36 5.82 8.07
C SER A 87 -10.27 5.87 9.16
N ILE A 88 -10.60 5.57 10.42
CA ILE A 88 -9.63 5.50 11.53
C ILE A 88 -8.65 4.34 11.33
N ILE A 89 -9.14 3.18 10.90
CA ILE A 89 -8.29 2.00 10.66
C ILE A 89 -7.34 2.26 9.50
N ILE A 90 -7.85 2.76 8.37
CA ILE A 90 -7.01 3.13 7.23
C ILE A 90 -5.99 4.18 7.65
N TRP A 91 -6.40 5.20 8.38
CA TRP A 91 -5.48 6.21 8.89
C TRP A 91 -4.35 5.62 9.73
N GLY A 92 -4.66 4.64 10.59
CA GLY A 92 -3.65 3.89 11.35
C GLY A 92 -2.63 3.18 10.45
N ILE A 93 -3.12 2.49 9.40
CA ILE A 93 -2.28 1.80 8.42
C ILE A 93 -1.35 2.79 7.71
N LEU A 94 -1.89 3.94 7.27
CA LEU A 94 -1.13 4.98 6.58
C LEU A 94 0.03 5.54 7.41
N HIS A 95 -0.12 5.60 8.74
CA HIS A 95 0.88 6.18 9.63
C HIS A 95 1.83 5.17 10.24
N LYS A 96 1.42 3.90 10.35
CA LYS A 96 2.20 2.86 11.03
C LYS A 96 2.79 1.83 10.08
N ASP A 97 1.96 1.24 9.22
CA ASP A 97 2.38 0.13 8.37
C ASP A 97 2.96 0.60 7.03
N LEU A 98 2.37 1.64 6.42
CA LEU A 98 2.80 2.15 5.10
C LEU A 98 4.26 2.64 5.07
N PRO A 99 4.77 3.39 6.07
CA PRO A 99 6.17 3.82 6.08
C PRO A 99 7.16 2.65 6.21
N LEU A 100 6.78 1.60 6.94
CA LEU A 100 7.60 0.38 7.07
C LEU A 100 7.68 -0.37 5.75
N LEU A 101 6.54 -0.51 5.06
CA LEU A 101 6.49 -1.10 3.73
C LEU A 101 7.32 -0.29 2.73
N LYS A 102 7.21 1.04 2.74
CA LYS A 102 8.01 1.93 1.89
C LYS A 102 9.51 1.68 2.05
N LYS A 103 9.97 1.67 3.30
CA LYS A 103 11.38 1.41 3.62
C LYS A 103 11.83 0.07 3.06
N GLN A 104 11.04 -0.99 3.28
CA GLN A 104 11.36 -2.33 2.80
C GLN A 104 11.42 -2.40 1.26
N VAL A 105 10.44 -1.83 0.56
CA VAL A 105 10.39 -1.82 -0.90
C VAL A 105 11.59 -1.08 -1.48
N ASN A 106 11.97 0.06 -0.90
CA ASN A 106 13.14 0.82 -1.31
C ASN A 106 14.43 0.01 -1.12
N GLU A 107 14.61 -0.63 0.04
CA GLU A 107 15.78 -1.50 0.29
C GLU A 107 15.86 -2.65 -0.72
N LEU A 108 14.74 -3.26 -1.09
CA LEU A 108 14.69 -4.35 -2.07
C LEU A 108 14.99 -3.87 -3.50
N LEU A 109 14.50 -2.69 -3.87
CA LEU A 109 14.79 -2.07 -5.18
C LEU A 109 16.25 -1.60 -5.28
N GLU A 110 16.86 -1.15 -4.20
CA GLU A 110 18.27 -0.73 -4.16
C GLU A 110 19.24 -1.90 -4.26
N ARG A 111 18.93 -3.04 -3.62
CA ARG A 111 19.76 -4.27 -3.69
C ARG A 111 19.80 -4.91 -5.09
N ASP A 112 18.92 -4.49 -5.98
CA ASP A 112 18.84 -4.94 -7.38
C ASP A 112 19.52 -3.98 -8.37
N LYS A 113 20.06 -2.85 -7.90
CA LYS A 113 20.93 -2.00 -8.73
C LYS A 113 22.33 -2.59 -8.84
#